data_AF-A0A0X8D3T6-F1
#
_entry.id   AF-A0A0X8D3T6-F1
#
_cell.length_a   1.000
_cell.length_b   1.000
_cell.length_c   1.000
_cell.angle_alpha   90.00
_cell.angle_beta   90.00
_cell.angle_gamma   90.00
#
_symmetry.space_group_name_H-M   'P 1'
#
loop_
_entity.id
_entity.type
_entity.pdbx_description
1 polymer ?
#
loop_
_entity_poly.entity_id
_entity_poly.type
_entity_poly.pdbx_seq_one_letter_code
_entity_poly.pdbx_strand_id
1 'polypeptide(L)' 'MLSLDRFSQGLADPQEARVVGECLCCGGEVYEGEEVWETDEGYLHDEHDCIRGYIANFATEKVAG' A
#
# COMPACT_ATOMS: atom_id res chain seq x y z
N MET A 1 -21.74 -34.97 12.24
CA MET A 1 -21.29 -35.65 11.01
C MET A 1 -20.25 -34.75 10.37
N LEU A 2 -18.97 -34.98 10.65
CA LEU A 2 -17.89 -34.22 10.00
C LEU A 2 -17.77 -34.74 8.58
N SER A 3 -17.92 -33.87 7.59
CA SER A 3 -17.60 -34.23 6.21
C SER A 3 -16.11 -34.56 6.13
N LEU A 4 -15.78 -35.72 5.58
CA LEU A 4 -14.40 -36.18 5.33
C LEU A 4 -13.82 -35.58 4.03
N ASP A 5 -14.56 -34.68 3.39
CA ASP A 5 -14.07 -33.95 2.23
C ASP A 5 -12.93 -33.03 2.64
N ARG A 6 -11.72 -33.39 2.22
CA ARG A 6 -10.50 -32.56 2.39
C ARG A 6 -10.63 -31.18 1.73
N PHE A 7 -11.58 -31.02 0.80
CA PHE A 7 -11.90 -29.74 0.15
C PHE A 7 -12.94 -28.90 0.91
N SER A 8 -13.56 -29.43 1.97
CA SER A 8 -14.58 -28.71 2.76
C SER A 8 -13.98 -27.77 3.82
N GLN A 9 -12.69 -27.92 4.09
CA GLN A 9 -11.92 -26.97 4.87
C GLN A 9 -11.12 -26.13 3.87
N GLY A 10 -11.67 -24.97 3.50
CA GLY A 10 -10.94 -24.00 2.70
C GLY A 10 -9.55 -23.80 3.32
N LEU A 11 -8.50 -23.96 2.53
CA LEU A 11 -7.15 -23.62 2.97
C LEU A 11 -7.20 -22.16 3.45
N ALA A 12 -6.56 -21.86 4.59
CA ALA A 12 -6.33 -20.47 4.95
C ALA A 12 -5.63 -19.82 3.75
N ASP A 13 -6.23 -18.76 3.20
CA ASP A 13 -5.66 -18.07 2.05
C ASP A 13 -4.28 -17.55 2.47
N PRO A 14 -3.17 -18.05 1.89
CA PRO A 14 -1.84 -17.62 2.30
C PRO A 14 -1.57 -16.14 1.98
N GLN A 15 -2.47 -15.46 1.27
CA GLN A 15 -2.26 -14.15 0.66
C GLN A 15 -3.05 -13.01 1.33
N GLU A 16 -3.42 -13.13 2.60
CA GLU A 16 -3.95 -11.99 3.36
C GLU A 16 -2.81 -11.09 3.88
N ALA A 17 -2.11 -10.41 2.97
CA ALA A 17 -1.20 -9.34 3.39
C ALA A 17 -2.03 -8.26 4.12
N ARG A 18 -1.61 -7.88 5.32
CA ARG A 18 -2.33 -6.90 6.14
C ARG A 18 -2.25 -5.52 5.50
N VAL A 19 -3.39 -4.83 5.35
CA VAL A 19 -3.41 -3.40 5.00
C VAL A 19 -2.88 -2.58 6.18
N VAL A 20 -1.87 -1.73 5.93
CA VAL A 20 -1.22 -0.89 6.94
C VAL A 20 -1.49 0.60 6.73
N GLY A 21 -2.04 0.99 5.58
CA GLY A 21 -2.42 2.37 5.28
C GLY A 21 -2.94 2.53 3.86
N GLU A 22 -3.04 3.79 3.42
CA GLU A 22 -3.43 4.16 2.06
C GLU A 22 -2.38 5.13 1.49
N CYS A 23 -2.14 5.06 0.18
CA CYS A 23 -1.24 5.95 -0.52
C CYS A 23 -1.81 7.37 -0.58
N LEU A 24 -1.05 8.37 -0.13
CA LEU A 24 -1.46 9.77 -0.09
C LEU A 24 -1.77 10.36 -1.48
N CYS A 25 -1.25 9.77 -2.56
CA CYS A 25 -1.48 10.26 -3.92
C CYS A 25 -2.67 9.60 -4.61
N CYS A 26 -2.74 8.26 -4.62
CA CYS A 26 -3.76 7.53 -5.39
C CYS A 26 -4.93 7.03 -4.53
N GLY A 27 -4.79 7.02 -3.21
CA GLY A 27 -5.78 6.46 -2.27
C GLY A 27 -5.87 4.94 -2.27
N GLY A 28 -4.95 4.24 -2.94
CA GLY A 28 -4.89 2.77 -2.93
C GLY A 28 -4.35 2.23 -1.60
N GLU A 29 -4.74 1.01 -1.25
CA GLU A 29 -4.25 0.31 -0.05
C GLU A 29 -2.73 0.07 -0.13
N VAL A 30 -2.07 0.14 1.02
CA VAL A 30 -0.66 -0.22 1.21
C VAL A 30 -0.61 -1.45 2.11
N TYR A 31 0.10 -2.48 1.66
CA TYR A 31 0.18 -3.76 2.36
C TYR A 31 1.48 -3.91 3.15
N GLU A 32 1.42 -4.70 4.23
CA GLU A 32 2.59 -5.04 5.04
C GLU A 32 3.65 -5.75 4.18
N GLY A 33 4.87 -5.20 4.15
CA GLY A 33 5.99 -5.71 3.36
C GLY A 33 6.10 -5.15 1.93
N GLU A 34 5.20 -4.26 1.53
CA GLU A 34 5.27 -3.53 0.26
C GLU A 34 6.37 -2.46 0.28
N GLU A 35 7.02 -2.23 -0.88
CA GLU A 35 7.99 -1.15 -1.05
C GLU A 35 7.27 0.19 -1.25
N VAL A 36 7.49 1.12 -0.32
CA VAL A 36 6.80 2.42 -0.28
C VAL A 36 7.77 3.53 0.14
N TRP A 37 7.40 4.78 -0.17
CA TRP A 37 8.01 5.98 0.40
C TRP A 37 7.22 6.42 1.61
N GLU A 38 7.90 6.64 2.74
CA GLU A 38 7.30 7.21 3.95
C GLU A 38 7.55 8.73 3.99
N THR A 39 6.50 9.48 4.33
CA THR A 39 6.52 10.92 4.58
C THR A 39 5.99 11.18 5.99
N ASP A 40 6.16 12.40 6.50
CA ASP A 40 5.56 12.79 7.79
C ASP A 40 4.02 12.68 7.81
N GLU A 41 3.37 12.66 6.64
CA GLU A 41 1.91 12.60 6.50
C GLU A 41 1.38 11.19 6.25
N GLY A 42 2.24 10.22 5.90
CA GLY A 42 1.83 8.87 5.52
C GLY A 42 2.65 8.26 4.37
N TYR A 43 2.07 7.26 3.70
CA TYR A 43 2.76 6.44 2.70
C TYR A 43 2.48 6.89 1.26
N LEU A 44 3.43 6.63 0.37
CA LEU A 44 3.29 6.71 -1.08
C LEU A 44 3.77 5.41 -1.69
N HIS A 45 3.00 4.86 -2.63
CA HIS A 45 3.49 3.75 -3.45
C HIS A 45 4.77 4.14 -4.19
N ASP A 46 5.71 3.20 -4.34
CA ASP A 46 6.96 3.39 -5.10
C ASP A 46 6.74 3.38 -6.63
N GLU A 47 5.62 3.96 -7.07
CA GLU A 47 5.32 4.17 -8.48
C GLU A 47 5.63 5.62 -8.86
N HIS A 48 6.22 5.77 -10.05
CA HIS A 48 6.56 7.06 -10.61
C HIS A 48 5.38 8.06 -10.61
N ASP A 49 4.16 7.59 -10.89
CA ASP A 49 2.98 8.46 -10.96
C ASP A 49 2.51 8.91 -9.59
N CYS A 50 2.60 8.06 -8.56
CA CYS A 50 2.30 8.41 -7.17
C CYS A 50 3.30 9.45 -6.63
N ILE A 51 4.60 9.24 -6.86
CA ILE A 51 5.65 10.16 -6.41
C ILE A 51 5.54 11.50 -7.15
N ARG A 52 5.45 11.48 -8.48
CA ARG A 52 5.33 12.69 -9.29
C ARG A 52 4.05 13.46 -8.97
N GLY A 53 2.93 12.74 -8.78
CA GLY A 53 1.65 13.31 -8.40
C GLY A 53 1.72 13.99 -7.04
N TYR A 54 2.33 13.33 -6.04
CA TYR A 54 2.50 13.93 -4.72
C TYR A 54 3.37 15.19 -4.76
N ILE A 55 4.54 15.14 -5.42
CA ILE A 55 5.42 16.31 -5.57
C ILE A 55 4.68 17.48 -6.25
N ALA A 56 3.96 17.22 -7.35
CA ALA A 56 3.27 18.27 -8.09
C ALA A 56 2.15 18.98 -7.29
N ASN A 57 1.50 18.27 -6.37
CA ASN A 57 0.36 18.81 -5.61
C ASN A 57 0.76 19.35 -4.23
N PHE A 58 1.81 18.82 -3.61
CA PHE A 58 2.13 19.10 -2.21
C PHE A 58 3.54 19.68 -1.98
N ALA A 59 4.48 19.53 -2.92
CA ALA A 59 5.81 20.09 -2.73
C ALA A 59 5.85 21.61 -2.95
N THR A 60 6.73 22.27 -2.21
CA THR A 60 7.00 23.71 -2.38
C THR A 60 8.34 23.91 -3.09
N GLU A 61 8.31 24.56 -4.25
CA GLU A 61 9.54 24.98 -4.93
C GLU A 61 10.25 26.09 -4.14
N LYS A 62 11.56 25.95 -3.98
CA LYS A 62 12.43 26.97 -3.37
C LYS A 62 13.74 27.06 -4.13
N VAL A 63 14.29 28.27 -4.23
CA VAL A 63 15.65 28.49 -4.73
C VAL A 63 16.63 28.08 -3.63
N ALA A 64 17.53 27.15 -3.95
CA ALA A 64 18.67 26.83 -3.09
C ALA A 64 19.58 28.07 -3.00
N GLY A 65 19.88 28.49 -1.77
CA GLY A 65 20.76 29.63 -1.50
C GLY A 65 22.22 29.36 -1.84
#